data_AF-A0A401GJY4-F1
#
_entry.id   AF-A0A401GJY4-F1
#
_cell.length_a   1.000
_cell.length_b   1.000
_cell.length_c   1.000
_cell.angle_alpha   90.00
_cell.angle_beta   90.00
_cell.angle_gamma   90.00
#
_symmetry.space_group_name_H-M   'P 1'
#
loop_
_entity.id
_entity.type
_entity.pdbx_description
1 polymer ?
#
loop_
_entity_poly.entity_id
_entity_poly.type
_entity_poly.pdbx_seq_one_letter_code
_entity_poly.pdbx_strand_id
1 'polypeptide(L)'
;MGFYLSFAHFSACVFLFVMHAVLVGLLGISFHGKTGNPFEVGCIVIDLIAMILLAAQFVHYVRREWSGLSTKIYVLYAGILLLLTTVGSLILTARASQTPSLWADYVGLSFPEFLAAMTLVTSWCTTLIAVVGLVLAFLDKKPDDSDVWEPQFTTLPDGRRLRFRRVTAPVSPPPVYYPQEKLERVTRPIVRQGAVQPGTTHPYWIERRLQPKRTANNRRSREVA
;
A
#
# COMPACT_ATOMS: atom_id res chain seq x y z
N MET A 1 -11.45 -17.46 -17.52
CA MET A 1 -11.96 -16.12 -17.11
C MET A 1 -10.86 -15.07 -16.96
N GLY A 2 -9.66 -15.39 -16.43
CA GLY A 2 -8.61 -14.38 -16.18
C GLY A 2 -8.14 -13.57 -17.40
N PHE A 3 -7.93 -14.19 -18.56
CA PHE A 3 -7.40 -13.49 -19.75
C PHE A 3 -8.28 -12.32 -20.23
N TYR A 4 -9.60 -12.50 -20.28
CA TYR A 4 -10.53 -11.46 -20.74
C TYR A 4 -10.57 -10.28 -19.77
N LEU A 5 -10.51 -10.54 -18.46
CA LEU A 5 -10.47 -9.50 -17.44
C LEU A 5 -9.15 -8.73 -17.48
N SER A 6 -8.02 -9.43 -17.67
CA SER A 6 -6.71 -8.82 -17.86
C SER A 6 -6.65 -7.92 -19.09
N PHE A 7 -7.14 -8.42 -20.23
CA PHE A 7 -7.22 -7.65 -21.47
C PHE A 7 -8.14 -6.42 -21.33
N ALA A 8 -9.29 -6.56 -20.65
CA ALA A 8 -10.19 -5.44 -20.38
C ALA A 8 -9.49 -4.34 -19.55
N HIS A 9 -8.77 -4.70 -18.47
CA HIS A 9 -8.01 -3.71 -17.69
C HIS A 9 -6.91 -3.04 -18.50
N PHE A 10 -6.15 -3.81 -19.28
CA PHE A 10 -5.11 -3.25 -20.15
C PHE A 10 -5.68 -2.26 -21.16
N SER A 11 -6.73 -2.66 -21.88
CA SER A 11 -7.38 -1.80 -22.88
C SER A 11 -7.99 -0.54 -22.26
N ALA A 12 -8.59 -0.64 -21.07
CA ALA A 12 -9.13 0.50 -20.34
C ALA A 12 -8.01 1.48 -19.91
N CYS A 13 -6.88 0.98 -19.40
CA CYS A 13 -5.74 1.82 -19.03
C CYS A 13 -5.16 2.56 -20.25
N VAL A 14 -4.97 1.87 -21.38
CA VAL A 14 -4.47 2.49 -22.62
C VAL A 14 -5.46 3.54 -23.13
N PHE A 15 -6.75 3.24 -23.13
CA PHE A 15 -7.78 4.18 -23.57
C PHE A 15 -7.83 5.43 -22.67
N LEU A 16 -7.79 5.26 -21.35
CA LEU A 16 -7.71 6.38 -20.41
C LEU A 16 -6.47 7.23 -20.64
N PHE A 17 -5.32 6.62 -20.89
CA PHE A 17 -4.08 7.33 -21.17
C PHE A 17 -4.21 8.21 -22.42
N VAL A 18 -4.75 7.66 -23.52
CA VAL A 18 -4.99 8.40 -24.76
C VAL A 18 -5.98 9.55 -24.53
N MET A 19 -7.05 9.32 -23.78
CA MET A 19 -8.04 10.36 -23.51
C MET A 19 -7.48 11.50 -22.65
N HIS A 20 -6.65 11.20 -21.64
CA HIS A 20 -5.94 12.25 -20.90
C HIS A 20 -4.95 13.01 -21.78
N ALA A 21 -4.22 12.33 -22.68
CA ALA A 21 -3.33 13.00 -23.62
C ALA A 21 -4.09 13.95 -24.56
N VAL A 22 -5.28 13.54 -25.04
CA VAL A 22 -6.17 14.39 -25.84
C VAL A 22 -6.66 15.59 -25.03
N LEU A 23 -7.07 15.40 -23.77
CA LEU A 23 -7.47 16.50 -22.88
C LEU A 23 -6.35 17.51 -22.66
N VAL A 24 -5.13 17.03 -22.35
CA VAL A 24 -3.94 17.89 -22.22
C VAL A 24 -3.68 18.66 -23.52
N GLY A 25 -3.84 18.02 -24.68
CA GLY A 25 -3.72 18.68 -25.99
C GLY A 25 -4.74 19.78 -26.19
N LEU A 26 -6.02 19.51 -25.92
CA LEU A 26 -7.10 20.49 -26.05
C LEU A 26 -6.93 21.68 -25.10
N LEU A 27 -6.59 21.42 -23.83
CA LEU A 27 -6.30 22.45 -22.84
C LEU A 27 -5.02 23.22 -23.16
N GLY A 28 -4.02 22.57 -23.76
CA GLY A 28 -2.80 23.22 -24.24
C GLY A 28 -3.06 24.19 -25.39
N ILE A 29 -3.96 23.83 -26.31
CA ILE A 29 -4.39 24.71 -27.40
C ILE A 29 -5.12 25.94 -26.83
N SER A 30 -6.02 25.73 -25.85
CA SER A 30 -6.67 26.80 -25.10
C SER A 30 -5.66 27.78 -24.48
N PHE A 31 -4.60 27.24 -23.86
CA PHE A 31 -3.54 28.07 -23.27
C PHE A 31 -2.79 28.93 -24.30
N HIS A 32 -2.53 28.39 -25.49
CA HIS A 32 -1.87 29.11 -26.59
C HIS A 32 -2.75 30.26 -27.16
N GLY A 33 -4.07 30.20 -26.96
CA GLY A 33 -5.03 31.23 -27.37
C GLY A 33 -4.98 32.55 -26.59
N LYS A 34 -4.08 32.68 -25.60
CA LYS A 34 -3.92 33.83 -24.68
C LYS A 34 -5.10 34.07 -23.70
N THR A 35 -5.99 33.10 -23.53
CA THR A 35 -7.06 33.12 -22.51
C THR A 35 -6.71 32.37 -21.23
N GLY A 36 -5.52 31.74 -21.19
CA GLY A 36 -5.06 30.78 -20.17
C GLY A 36 -5.45 31.12 -18.74
N ASN A 37 -6.58 30.58 -18.31
CA ASN A 37 -7.12 30.79 -16.98
C ASN A 37 -6.38 29.86 -15.99
N PRO A 38 -6.08 30.27 -14.73
CA PRO A 38 -5.56 29.36 -13.71
C PRO A 38 -6.31 28.01 -13.59
N PHE A 39 -7.60 27.97 -13.94
CA PHE A 39 -8.36 26.72 -14.01
C PHE A 39 -7.86 25.74 -15.07
N GLU A 40 -7.45 26.20 -16.25
CA GLU A 40 -6.91 25.35 -17.31
C GLU A 40 -5.56 24.76 -16.89
N VAL A 41 -4.69 25.57 -16.28
CA VAL A 41 -3.41 25.12 -15.74
C VAL A 41 -3.65 24.06 -14.66
N GLY A 42 -4.63 24.27 -13.79
CA GLY A 42 -5.05 23.28 -12.79
C GLY A 42 -5.50 21.97 -13.42
N CYS A 43 -6.34 22.02 -14.47
CA CYS A 43 -6.81 20.84 -15.18
C CYS A 43 -5.66 20.10 -15.89
N ILE A 44 -4.76 20.82 -16.57
CA ILE A 44 -3.57 20.24 -17.20
C ILE A 44 -2.72 19.52 -16.15
N VAL A 45 -2.47 20.14 -15.00
CA VAL A 45 -1.71 19.50 -13.92
C VAL A 45 -2.41 18.24 -13.41
N ILE A 46 -3.74 18.29 -13.24
CA ILE A 46 -4.55 17.11 -12.84
C ILE A 46 -4.39 15.99 -13.88
N ASP A 47 -4.51 16.29 -15.18
CA ASP A 47 -4.39 15.30 -16.25
C ASP A 47 -2.97 14.74 -16.36
N LEU A 48 -1.94 15.56 -16.17
CA LEU A 48 -0.54 15.10 -16.12
C LEU A 48 -0.31 14.15 -14.93
N ILE A 49 -0.84 14.46 -13.75
CA ILE A 49 -0.78 13.58 -12.58
C ILE A 49 -1.53 12.27 -12.86
N ALA A 50 -2.71 12.34 -13.48
CA ALA A 50 -3.48 11.16 -13.86
C ALA A 50 -2.71 10.25 -14.83
N MET A 51 -2.02 10.82 -15.82
CA MET A 51 -1.16 10.04 -16.73
C MET A 51 0.02 9.37 -16.00
N ILE A 52 0.66 10.06 -15.05
CA ILE A 52 1.74 9.48 -14.23
C ILE A 52 1.21 8.31 -13.40
N LEU A 53 0.01 8.46 -12.80
CA LEU A 53 -0.64 7.39 -12.05
C LEU A 53 -1.01 6.20 -12.95
N LEU A 54 -1.52 6.44 -14.15
CA LEU A 54 -1.81 5.39 -15.13
C LEU A 54 -0.54 4.64 -15.54
N ALA A 55 0.57 5.35 -15.78
CA ALA A 55 1.86 4.73 -16.07
C ALA A 55 2.37 3.90 -14.89
N ALA A 56 2.29 4.42 -13.66
CA ALA A 56 2.64 3.69 -12.45
C ALA A 56 1.76 2.45 -12.24
N GLN A 57 0.45 2.57 -12.49
CA GLN A 57 -0.51 1.48 -12.41
C GLN A 57 -0.21 0.41 -13.47
N PHE A 58 0.18 0.80 -14.68
CA PHE A 58 0.61 -0.11 -15.74
C PHE A 58 1.87 -0.89 -15.35
N VAL A 59 2.90 -0.20 -14.86
CA VAL A 59 4.13 -0.85 -14.37
C VAL A 59 3.83 -1.80 -13.21
N HIS A 60 2.96 -1.40 -12.28
CA HIS A 60 2.55 -2.24 -11.17
C HIS A 60 1.73 -3.45 -11.63
N TYR A 61 0.86 -3.28 -12.63
CA TYR A 61 0.08 -4.36 -13.21
C TYR A 61 0.98 -5.43 -13.83
N VAL A 62 1.94 -5.01 -14.67
CA VAL A 62 2.93 -5.94 -15.26
C VAL A 62 3.75 -6.62 -14.17
N ARG A 63 4.19 -5.89 -13.12
CA ARG A 63 4.94 -6.51 -12.01
C ARG A 63 4.11 -7.47 -11.17
N ARG A 64 2.81 -7.22 -10.97
CA ARG A 64 1.92 -8.09 -10.19
C ARG A 64 1.86 -9.50 -10.77
N GLU A 65 1.82 -9.63 -12.10
CA GLU A 65 1.82 -10.95 -12.75
C GLU A 65 3.11 -11.74 -12.48
N TRP A 66 4.23 -11.05 -12.23
CA TRP A 66 5.55 -11.67 -12.04
C TRP A 66 5.89 -11.91 -10.56
N SER A 67 5.41 -11.06 -9.66
CA SER A 67 5.84 -11.06 -8.24
C SER A 67 4.71 -11.24 -7.22
N GLY A 68 3.46 -11.43 -7.65
CA GLY A 68 2.33 -11.67 -6.74
C GLY A 68 1.97 -10.47 -5.84
N LEU A 69 2.19 -9.24 -6.30
CA LEU A 69 1.89 -8.01 -5.54
C LEU A 69 0.39 -7.89 -5.18
N SER A 70 0.12 -7.28 -4.03
CA SER A 70 -1.22 -7.14 -3.44
C SER A 70 -2.20 -6.35 -4.33
N THR A 71 -3.42 -6.86 -4.42
CA THR A 71 -4.60 -6.25 -5.06
C THR A 71 -4.96 -4.87 -4.50
N LYS A 72 -4.63 -4.60 -3.24
CA LYS A 72 -4.97 -3.35 -2.52
C LYS A 72 -4.39 -2.10 -3.18
N ILE A 73 -3.16 -2.21 -3.69
CA ILE A 73 -2.47 -1.09 -4.33
C ILE A 73 -3.18 -0.67 -5.63
N TYR A 74 -3.71 -1.64 -6.37
CA TYR A 74 -4.45 -1.37 -7.61
C TYR A 74 -5.76 -0.60 -7.37
N VAL A 75 -6.50 -1.00 -6.33
CA VAL A 75 -7.73 -0.29 -5.91
C VAL A 75 -7.41 1.15 -5.46
N LEU A 76 -6.30 1.34 -4.74
CA LEU A 76 -5.84 2.68 -4.34
C LEU A 76 -5.56 3.57 -5.55
N TYR A 77 -4.82 3.08 -6.55
CA TYR A 77 -4.54 3.84 -7.78
C TYR A 77 -5.83 4.18 -8.54
N ALA A 78 -6.72 3.21 -8.73
CA ALA A 78 -8.01 3.44 -9.38
C ALA A 78 -8.87 4.48 -8.64
N GLY A 79 -8.87 4.45 -7.30
CA GLY A 79 -9.59 5.41 -6.47
C GLY A 79 -9.02 6.83 -6.57
N ILE A 80 -7.69 6.99 -6.54
CA ILE A 80 -7.04 8.30 -6.72
C ILE A 80 -7.31 8.83 -8.13
N LEU A 81 -7.21 7.97 -9.14
CA LEU A 81 -7.50 8.33 -10.53
C LEU A 81 -8.94 8.83 -10.67
N LEU A 82 -9.91 8.10 -10.12
CA LEU A 82 -11.32 8.51 -10.12
C LEU A 82 -11.52 9.86 -9.44
N LEU A 83 -10.88 10.10 -8.30
CA LEU A 83 -10.96 11.37 -7.59
C LEU A 83 -10.45 12.52 -8.49
N LEU A 84 -9.29 12.34 -9.12
CA LEU A 84 -8.68 13.34 -10.00
C LEU A 84 -9.55 13.63 -11.22
N THR A 85 -10.02 12.60 -11.93
CA THR A 85 -10.89 12.78 -13.11
C THR A 85 -12.20 13.46 -12.75
N THR A 86 -12.78 13.11 -11.59
CA THR A 86 -14.03 13.72 -11.11
C THR A 86 -13.82 15.20 -10.78
N VAL A 87 -12.75 15.54 -10.05
CA VAL A 87 -12.42 16.92 -9.72
C VAL A 87 -12.16 17.74 -10.99
N GLY A 88 -11.38 17.22 -11.94
CA GLY A 88 -11.12 17.89 -13.22
C GLY A 88 -12.41 18.13 -14.02
N SER A 89 -13.27 17.11 -14.14
CA SER A 89 -14.53 17.21 -14.86
C SER A 89 -15.50 18.21 -14.22
N LEU A 90 -15.55 18.25 -12.87
CA LEU A 90 -16.35 19.23 -12.15
C LEU A 90 -15.84 20.66 -12.36
N ILE A 91 -14.53 20.89 -12.35
CA ILE A 91 -13.94 22.20 -12.64
C ILE A 91 -14.31 22.65 -14.05
N LEU A 92 -14.13 21.78 -15.05
CA LEU A 92 -14.46 22.09 -16.45
C LEU A 92 -15.97 22.36 -16.63
N THR A 93 -16.82 21.58 -15.97
CA THR A 93 -18.28 21.77 -16.02
C THR A 93 -18.71 23.07 -15.33
N ALA A 94 -18.13 23.38 -14.17
CA ALA A 94 -18.38 24.65 -13.48
C ALA A 94 -17.90 25.85 -14.30
N ARG A 95 -16.81 25.70 -15.05
CA ARG A 95 -16.30 26.73 -15.96
C ARG A 95 -17.17 26.89 -17.20
N ALA A 96 -17.76 25.81 -17.70
CA ALA A 96 -18.66 25.86 -18.85
C ALA A 96 -19.89 26.74 -18.60
N SER A 97 -20.35 26.87 -17.35
CA SER A 97 -21.51 27.69 -16.97
C SER A 97 -21.16 29.12 -16.52
N GLN A 98 -19.87 29.46 -16.41
CA GLN A 98 -19.40 30.80 -16.00
C GLN A 98 -19.07 31.68 -17.20
N THR A 99 -18.92 33.00 -17.00
CA THR A 99 -18.43 33.95 -18.02
C THR A 99 -17.06 34.53 -17.61
N PRO A 100 -16.02 34.50 -18.46
CA PRO A 100 -15.98 33.85 -19.77
C PRO A 100 -16.07 32.32 -19.62
N SER A 101 -16.93 31.75 -20.46
CA SER A 101 -17.23 30.31 -20.53
C SER A 101 -16.18 29.58 -21.33
N LEU A 102 -16.16 28.25 -21.17
CA LEU A 102 -15.19 27.37 -21.83
C LEU A 102 -15.09 27.58 -23.37
N TRP A 103 -16.17 27.95 -24.06
CA TRP A 103 -16.13 28.23 -25.50
C TRP A 103 -15.31 29.49 -25.84
N ALA A 104 -15.26 30.46 -24.93
CA ALA A 104 -14.48 31.70 -25.09
C ALA A 104 -12.98 31.38 -25.24
N ASP A 105 -12.54 30.29 -24.60
CA ASP A 105 -11.14 29.85 -24.62
C ASP A 105 -10.72 29.29 -25.99
N TYR A 106 -11.67 28.95 -26.87
CA TYR A 106 -11.42 28.43 -28.22
C TYR A 106 -11.78 29.43 -29.34
N VAL A 107 -12.20 30.66 -29.03
CA VAL A 107 -12.72 31.64 -30.01
C VAL A 107 -11.74 31.94 -31.15
N GLY A 108 -10.44 31.76 -30.94
CA GLY A 108 -9.42 31.92 -31.99
C GLY A 108 -9.36 30.79 -33.03
N LEU A 109 -10.20 29.76 -32.91
CA LEU A 109 -10.19 28.57 -33.76
C LEU A 109 -11.43 28.51 -34.65
N SER A 110 -11.38 27.68 -35.70
CA SER A 110 -12.47 27.54 -36.67
C SER A 110 -13.77 26.97 -36.09
N PHE A 111 -13.70 26.19 -35.00
CA PHE A 111 -14.85 25.49 -34.40
C PHE A 111 -14.81 25.53 -32.86
N PRO A 112 -15.02 26.70 -32.23
CA PRO A 112 -14.87 26.88 -30.79
C PRO A 112 -15.86 26.06 -29.96
N GLU A 113 -17.14 26.07 -30.36
CA GLU A 113 -18.22 25.36 -29.65
C GLU A 113 -18.00 23.84 -29.65
N PHE A 114 -17.57 23.29 -30.79
CA PHE A 114 -17.28 21.87 -30.94
C PHE A 114 -16.10 21.45 -30.04
N LEU A 115 -15.02 22.23 -30.01
CA LEU A 115 -13.86 21.93 -29.17
C LEU A 115 -14.19 22.02 -27.68
N ALA A 116 -14.95 23.02 -27.26
CA ALA A 116 -15.40 23.14 -25.87
C ALA A 116 -16.30 21.94 -25.46
N ALA A 117 -17.24 21.55 -26.34
CA ALA A 117 -18.08 20.38 -26.11
C ALA A 117 -17.25 19.09 -26.06
N MET A 118 -16.26 18.92 -26.95
CA MET A 118 -15.36 17.78 -26.97
C MET A 118 -14.54 17.68 -25.67
N THR A 119 -14.02 18.80 -25.15
CA THR A 119 -13.29 18.83 -23.88
C THR A 119 -14.18 18.35 -22.72
N LEU A 120 -15.42 18.82 -22.65
CA LEU A 120 -16.38 18.38 -21.63
C LEU A 120 -16.74 16.90 -21.76
N VAL A 121 -17.14 16.47 -22.95
CA VAL A 121 -17.52 15.07 -23.21
C VAL A 121 -16.35 14.14 -22.90
N THR A 122 -15.14 14.49 -23.33
CA THR A 122 -13.95 13.67 -23.08
C THR A 122 -13.66 13.57 -21.59
N SER A 123 -13.78 14.67 -20.83
CA SER A 123 -13.58 14.67 -19.36
C SER A 123 -14.60 13.78 -18.61
N TRP A 124 -15.87 13.81 -19.01
CA TRP A 124 -16.87 12.95 -18.40
C TRP A 124 -16.71 11.49 -18.82
N CYS A 125 -16.31 11.22 -20.07
CA CYS A 125 -15.98 9.88 -20.52
C CYS A 125 -14.81 9.27 -19.73
N THR A 126 -13.73 10.02 -19.46
CA THR A 126 -12.63 9.50 -18.63
C THR A 126 -13.10 9.18 -17.22
N THR A 127 -13.96 10.02 -16.64
CA THR A 127 -14.55 9.78 -15.32
C THR A 127 -15.40 8.51 -15.30
N LEU A 128 -16.27 8.31 -16.29
CA LEU A 128 -17.10 7.09 -16.39
C LEU A 128 -16.24 5.83 -16.52
N ILE A 129 -15.20 5.86 -17.34
CA ILE A 129 -14.30 4.72 -17.52
C ILE A 129 -13.47 4.48 -16.25
N ALA A 130 -13.08 5.53 -15.52
CA ALA A 130 -12.41 5.38 -14.23
C ALA A 130 -13.34 4.72 -13.18
N VAL A 131 -14.64 5.03 -13.18
CA VAL A 131 -15.63 4.33 -12.33
C VAL A 131 -15.69 2.85 -12.69
N VAL A 132 -15.79 2.52 -13.99
CA VAL A 132 -15.79 1.12 -14.45
C VAL A 132 -14.51 0.41 -14.03
N GLY A 133 -13.35 1.04 -14.22
CA GLY A 133 -12.05 0.51 -13.79
C GLY A 133 -11.98 0.23 -12.29
N LEU A 134 -12.53 1.12 -11.47
CA LEU A 134 -12.63 0.92 -10.02
C LEU A 134 -13.55 -0.25 -9.66
N VAL A 135 -14.72 -0.35 -10.30
CA VAL A 135 -15.66 -1.47 -10.09
C VAL A 135 -14.99 -2.79 -10.46
N LEU A 136 -14.31 -2.86 -11.60
CA LEU A 136 -13.55 -4.04 -12.02
C LEU A 136 -12.44 -4.39 -11.03
N ALA A 137 -11.73 -3.39 -10.50
CA ALA A 137 -10.73 -3.59 -9.45
C ALA A 137 -11.31 -4.19 -8.15
N PHE A 138 -12.55 -3.83 -7.79
CA PHE A 138 -13.25 -4.42 -6.65
C PHE A 138 -13.72 -5.85 -6.93
N LEU A 139 -14.21 -6.12 -8.14
CA LEU A 139 -14.66 -7.45 -8.55
C LEU A 139 -13.49 -8.45 -8.71
N ASP A 140 -12.28 -7.96 -9.03
CA ASP A 140 -11.05 -8.77 -9.10
C ASP A 140 -10.47 -9.13 -7.71
N LYS A 141 -11.14 -8.78 -6.60
CA LYS A 141 -10.78 -9.33 -5.29
C LYS A 141 -11.01 -10.83 -5.28
N LYS A 142 -9.93 -11.61 -5.45
CA LYS A 142 -9.95 -13.04 -5.18
C LYS A 142 -10.36 -13.28 -3.72
N PRO A 143 -11.28 -14.23 -3.45
CA PRO A 143 -11.71 -14.55 -2.09
C PRO A 143 -10.60 -15.14 -1.19
N ASP A 144 -9.46 -15.55 -1.76
CA ASP A 144 -8.31 -16.05 -0.98
C ASP A 144 -7.42 -14.94 -0.39
N ASP A 145 -7.62 -13.67 -0.78
CA ASP A 145 -6.99 -12.51 -0.12
C ASP A 145 -7.80 -12.07 1.11
N SER A 146 -8.50 -12.99 1.79
CA SER A 146 -8.80 -12.78 3.20
C SER A 146 -7.45 -12.73 3.90
N ASP A 147 -6.93 -11.52 4.07
CA ASP A 147 -5.81 -11.26 4.94
C ASP A 147 -6.12 -11.98 6.26
N VAL A 148 -5.45 -13.10 6.50
CA VAL A 148 -5.10 -13.48 7.85
C VAL A 148 -4.32 -12.27 8.34
N TRP A 149 -5.01 -11.38 9.03
CA TRP A 149 -4.43 -10.29 9.78
C TRP A 149 -3.60 -10.97 10.86
N GLU A 150 -2.41 -11.46 10.52
CA GLU A 150 -1.40 -11.74 11.51
C GLU A 150 -1.02 -10.37 12.06
N PRO A 151 -1.36 -10.05 13.32
CA PRO A 151 -0.80 -8.87 13.93
C PRO A 151 0.71 -9.07 13.92
N GLN A 152 1.42 -8.22 13.19
CA GLN A 152 2.86 -8.01 13.35
C GLN A 152 3.08 -7.41 14.74
N PHE A 153 2.93 -8.23 15.77
CA PHE A 153 3.59 -7.99 17.04
C PHE A 153 5.07 -8.10 16.73
N THR A 154 5.72 -6.94 16.65
CA THR A 154 7.13 -6.73 17.01
C THR A 154 7.91 -8.04 17.07
N THR A 155 8.52 -8.44 15.96
CA THR A 155 9.56 -9.45 16.00
C THR A 155 10.63 -8.92 16.95
N LEU A 156 10.64 -9.42 18.18
CA LEU A 156 11.80 -9.29 19.06
C LEU A 156 13.01 -9.78 18.26
N PRO A 157 14.17 -9.12 18.36
CA PRO A 157 15.36 -9.57 17.67
C PRO A 157 15.61 -11.02 18.03
N ASP A 158 15.91 -11.85 17.03
CA ASP A 158 16.15 -13.29 17.12
C ASP A 158 16.92 -13.64 18.39
N GLY A 159 16.16 -13.95 19.45
CA GLY A 159 16.68 -14.52 20.66
C GLY A 159 17.14 -15.90 20.26
N ARG A 160 18.45 -16.04 20.00
CA ARG A 160 19.15 -17.32 19.92
C ARG A 160 18.44 -18.27 20.87
N ARG A 161 17.74 -19.26 20.31
CA ARG A 161 17.13 -20.31 21.11
C ARG A 161 18.26 -20.92 21.92
N LEU A 162 18.40 -20.51 23.17
CA LEU A 162 19.05 -21.29 24.20
C LEU A 162 18.22 -22.56 24.29
N ARG A 163 18.57 -23.55 23.46
CA ARG A 163 18.09 -24.91 23.62
C ARG A 163 18.59 -25.32 25.00
N PHE A 164 17.72 -25.23 26.00
CA PHE A 164 17.86 -26.07 27.17
C PHE A 164 17.78 -27.50 26.65
N ARG A 165 18.95 -28.06 26.37
CA ARG A 165 19.16 -29.48 26.14
C ARG A 165 18.63 -30.12 27.42
N ARG A 166 17.40 -30.62 27.37
CA ARG A 166 16.86 -31.51 28.40
C ARG A 166 17.89 -32.64 28.46
N VAL A 167 18.66 -32.68 29.55
CA VAL A 167 19.63 -33.73 29.83
C VAL A 167 18.79 -34.99 29.98
N THR A 168 18.62 -35.71 28.89
CA THR A 168 18.22 -37.10 28.92
C THR A 168 19.27 -37.82 29.77
N ALA A 169 18.81 -38.58 30.75
CA ALA A 169 19.63 -39.35 31.68
C ALA A 169 20.79 -40.04 30.95
N PRO A 170 21.97 -40.15 31.58
CA PRO A 170 23.11 -40.82 30.97
C PRO A 170 22.71 -42.24 30.58
N VAL A 171 22.95 -42.57 29.31
CA VAL A 171 22.87 -43.90 28.75
C VAL A 171 23.63 -44.83 29.69
N SER A 172 22.91 -45.80 30.26
CA SER A 172 23.50 -46.88 31.05
C SER A 172 24.62 -47.55 30.25
N PRO A 173 25.83 -47.74 30.82
CA PRO A 173 26.87 -48.50 30.15
C PRO A 173 26.40 -49.95 29.94
N PRO A 174 26.91 -50.65 28.90
CA PRO A 174 26.62 -52.07 28.71
C PRO A 174 27.09 -52.86 29.95
N PRO A 175 26.39 -53.95 30.33
CA PRO A 175 26.78 -54.76 31.48
C PRO A 175 28.14 -55.39 31.21
N VAL A 176 29.15 -55.01 32.00
CA VAL A 176 30.42 -55.71 32.07
C VAL A 176 30.23 -56.90 33.00
N TYR A 177 30.36 -58.10 32.45
CA TYR A 177 30.33 -59.35 33.21
C TYR A 177 31.66 -59.45 33.98
N TYR A 178 31.63 -59.21 35.28
CA TYR A 178 32.78 -59.49 36.15
C TYR A 178 32.58 -60.87 36.80
N PRO A 179 33.54 -61.79 36.67
CA PRO A 179 33.51 -63.04 37.41
C PRO A 179 33.60 -62.77 38.91
N GLN A 180 32.71 -63.39 39.68
CA GLN A 180 32.71 -63.37 41.14
C GLN A 180 33.96 -64.06 41.67
N GLU A 181 34.99 -63.31 42.05
CA GLU A 181 35.88 -63.75 43.12
C GLU A 181 36.35 -62.55 43.96
N LYS A 182 35.90 -62.57 45.23
CA LYS A 182 36.49 -61.93 46.41
C LYS A 182 36.40 -60.40 46.51
N LEU A 183 36.36 -59.78 47.69
CA LEU A 183 35.96 -60.12 49.05
C LEU A 183 36.19 -58.79 49.82
N GLU A 184 35.23 -58.43 50.68
CA GLU A 184 35.41 -57.65 51.91
C GLU A 184 35.72 -56.13 51.94
N ARG A 185 34.82 -55.45 52.70
CA ARG A 185 35.03 -54.33 53.66
C ARG A 185 35.39 -52.97 53.02
N VAL A 186 34.88 -51.80 53.46
CA VAL A 186 34.57 -51.30 54.80
C VAL A 186 33.47 -50.22 54.72
N THR A 187 32.62 -50.27 55.74
CA THR A 187 31.60 -49.39 56.32
C THR A 187 31.89 -47.87 56.37
N ARG A 188 30.88 -47.01 56.09
CA ARG A 188 30.19 -46.10 57.05
C ARG A 188 29.29 -45.04 56.37
N PRO A 189 28.10 -44.75 56.92
CA PRO A 189 27.22 -43.66 56.44
C PRO A 189 27.42 -42.38 57.27
N ILE A 190 27.24 -41.22 56.64
CA ILE A 190 26.99 -39.97 57.36
C ILE A 190 25.67 -39.37 56.86
N VAL A 191 24.73 -39.35 57.79
CA VAL A 191 23.43 -38.69 57.75
C VAL A 191 23.63 -37.20 58.04
N ARG A 192 22.99 -36.32 57.26
CA ARG A 192 22.46 -35.05 57.80
C ARG A 192 21.13 -34.69 57.13
N GLN A 193 20.17 -34.44 58.01
CA GLN A 193 18.79 -34.01 57.80
C GLN A 193 18.72 -32.52 57.45
N GLY A 194 17.66 -32.12 56.74
CA GLY A 194 17.26 -30.71 56.53
C GLY A 194 15.94 -30.59 55.78
N ALA A 195 14.88 -30.20 56.50
CA ALA A 195 13.44 -30.12 56.14
C ALA A 195 13.09 -29.05 55.05
N VAL A 196 12.13 -29.30 54.12
CA VAL A 196 10.69 -28.86 54.06
C VAL A 196 10.53 -27.32 54.13
N GLN A 197 10.03 -26.58 53.12
CA GLN A 197 8.62 -26.49 52.66
C GLN A 197 8.43 -25.97 51.21
N PRO A 198 7.30 -26.31 50.56
CA PRO A 198 6.83 -25.74 49.29
C PRO A 198 5.72 -24.67 49.46
N GLY A 199 5.67 -23.72 48.51
CA GLY A 199 4.44 -22.98 48.14
C GLY A 199 4.41 -21.49 48.52
N THR A 200 4.28 -20.60 47.53
CA THR A 200 3.11 -19.71 47.36
C THR A 200 3.24 -18.82 46.11
N THR A 201 2.09 -18.70 45.46
CA THR A 201 1.66 -17.88 44.33
C THR A 201 1.81 -16.37 44.51
N HIS A 202 2.20 -15.62 43.46
CA HIS A 202 1.39 -14.51 42.90
C HIS A 202 2.01 -13.91 41.61
N PRO A 203 1.19 -13.55 40.60
CA PRO A 203 1.62 -12.88 39.38
C PRO A 203 1.51 -11.35 39.52
N TYR A 204 2.56 -10.61 39.17
CA TYR A 204 2.50 -9.16 39.03
C TYR A 204 2.07 -8.77 37.62
N TRP A 205 0.87 -8.22 37.54
CA TRP A 205 0.41 -7.34 36.47
C TRP A 205 1.13 -5.99 36.60
N ILE A 206 1.70 -5.47 35.52
CA ILE A 206 2.14 -4.06 35.44
C ILE A 206 1.28 -3.35 34.41
N GLU A 207 0.52 -2.38 34.90
CA GLU A 207 -0.35 -1.48 34.18
C GLU A 207 0.41 -0.49 33.28
N ARG A 208 -0.29 -0.09 32.22
CA ARG A 208 0.06 0.96 31.26
C ARG A 208 0.34 2.31 31.95
N ARG A 209 1.30 3.06 31.41
CA ARG A 209 1.16 4.53 31.29
C ARG A 209 1.56 4.98 29.89
N LEU A 210 0.53 5.33 29.12
CA LEU A 210 0.59 6.30 28.02
C LEU A 210 0.90 7.68 28.61
N GLN A 211 1.83 8.43 28.01
CA GLN A 211 1.85 9.91 28.03
C GLN A 211 2.70 10.45 26.85
N PRO A 212 2.49 11.73 26.44
CA PRO A 212 2.23 12.07 25.05
C PRO A 212 3.36 12.82 24.31
N LYS A 213 3.14 12.98 22.99
CA LYS A 213 3.80 13.87 22.02
C LYS A 213 4.35 15.18 22.62
N ARG A 214 5.59 15.52 22.27
CA ARG A 214 6.07 16.90 22.19
C ARG A 214 6.77 17.15 20.85
N THR A 215 6.13 17.97 20.04
CA THR A 215 6.71 18.72 18.92
C THR A 215 7.77 19.69 19.41
N ALA A 216 8.90 19.80 18.69
CA ALA A 216 9.71 21.01 18.69
C ALA A 216 10.42 21.16 17.34
N ASN A 217 10.01 22.23 16.64
CA ASN A 217 10.73 22.95 15.59
C ASN A 217 12.24 23.04 15.87
N ASN A 218 13.07 22.89 14.84
CA ASN A 218 14.26 23.75 14.76
C ASN A 218 14.61 24.13 13.32
N ARG A 219 14.74 25.44 13.14
CA ARG A 219 14.91 26.19 11.90
C ARG A 219 16.21 26.97 12.06
N ARG A 220 17.26 26.65 11.29
CA ARG A 220 18.51 27.41 11.02
C ARG A 220 19.37 26.52 10.12
N SER A 221 19.99 26.95 9.04
CA SER A 221 20.78 28.17 8.78
C SER A 221 20.68 28.50 7.28
N ARG A 222 20.47 29.76 6.83
CA ARG A 222 21.49 30.80 6.57
C ARG A 222 22.80 30.27 5.96
N GLU A 223 23.01 30.59 4.69
CA GLU A 223 24.30 31.10 4.20
C GLU A 223 24.03 32.08 3.05
N VAL A 224 24.49 33.31 3.27
CA VAL A 224 24.62 34.42 2.33
C VAL A 224 26.10 34.74 2.35
N ALA A 225 26.75 34.67 1.19
CA ALA A 225 27.96 35.40 0.84
C ALA A 225 27.95 35.56 -0.68
#